data_AF-A0AAU2ZSJ3-F1
#
_entry.id   AF-A0AAU2ZSJ3-F1
#
_cell.length_a   1.000
_cell.length_b   1.000
_cell.length_c   1.000
_cell.angle_alpha   90.00
_cell.angle_beta   90.00
_cell.angle_gamma   90.00
#
_symmetry.space_group_name_H-M   'P 1'
#
loop_
_entity.id
_entity.type
_entity.pdbx_description
1 polymer ?
#
loop_
_entity_poly.entity_id
_entity_poly.type
_entity_poly.pdbx_seq_one_letter_code
_entity_poly.pdbx_strand_id
1 'polypeptide(L)'
;MSDVSSGRDRDRDEEGRARNARPRDGLGRPLPYGAEGVARQPEGVVRAPEETVTEAQALLDAGRPFHAHEVFEDAWKSGPDEERGLWRALAQLAVGLTHSARGNTAGGARLLRRGATGLTAWAEATGRPTPFGIDLTSLDVWATTLAQKVEDHAPTPDAATNAPRLRP
;
A
#
# COMPACT_ATOMS: atom_id res chain seq x y z
N MET A 1 -39.32 28.31 -17.12
CA MET A 1 -38.56 27.04 -17.18
C MET A 1 -37.15 27.38 -16.75
N SER A 2 -36.86 27.23 -15.46
CA SER A 2 -35.61 27.68 -14.86
C SER A 2 -34.72 26.48 -14.56
N ASP A 3 -33.48 26.63 -15.00
CA ASP A 3 -32.30 25.81 -14.85
C ASP A 3 -31.97 25.53 -13.36
N VAL A 4 -31.69 24.27 -13.02
CA VAL A 4 -30.98 23.92 -11.77
C VAL A 4 -29.99 22.80 -12.07
N SER A 5 -28.82 23.20 -12.54
CA SER A 5 -27.58 22.41 -12.44
C SER A 5 -27.22 22.21 -10.95
N SER A 6 -27.57 21.06 -10.38
CA SER A 6 -27.14 20.66 -9.03
C SER A 6 -25.69 20.16 -9.07
N GLY A 7 -24.74 21.08 -9.24
CA GLY A 7 -23.34 20.84 -8.93
C GLY A 7 -23.19 20.60 -7.43
N ARG A 8 -22.98 19.35 -7.01
CA ARG A 8 -22.52 19.04 -5.65
C ARG A 8 -21.20 19.76 -5.43
N ASP A 9 -21.24 20.76 -4.57
CA ASP A 9 -20.11 21.54 -4.13
C ASP A 9 -19.04 20.57 -3.63
N ARG A 10 -17.93 20.49 -4.35
CA ARG A 10 -16.80 19.65 -3.94
C ARG A 10 -16.15 20.42 -2.81
N ASP A 11 -16.13 19.83 -1.62
CA ASP A 11 -15.45 20.38 -0.47
C ASP A 11 -14.01 20.74 -0.86
N ARG A 12 -13.64 22.01 -0.73
CA ARG A 12 -12.41 22.61 -1.24
C ARG A 12 -11.73 23.36 -0.11
N ASP A 13 -10.40 23.31 -0.03
CA ASP A 13 -9.64 24.20 0.87
C ASP A 13 -9.66 25.66 0.37
N GLU A 14 -9.10 26.57 1.16
CA GLU A 14 -8.98 27.99 0.83
C GLU A 14 -8.18 28.24 -0.47
N GLU A 15 -7.43 27.23 -0.93
CA GLU A 15 -6.66 27.24 -2.18
C GLU A 15 -7.41 26.54 -3.35
N GLY A 16 -8.65 26.12 -3.14
CA GLY A 16 -9.50 25.49 -4.16
C GLY A 16 -9.18 24.02 -4.45
N ARG A 17 -8.32 23.37 -3.66
CA ARG A 17 -8.01 21.94 -3.77
C ARG A 17 -9.14 21.13 -3.16
N ALA A 18 -9.59 20.08 -3.86
CA ALA A 18 -10.63 19.20 -3.35
C ALA A 18 -10.18 18.54 -2.04
N ARG A 19 -10.73 19.00 -0.91
CA ARG A 19 -10.64 18.31 0.37
C ARG A 19 -11.57 17.13 0.28
N ASN A 20 -11.01 15.94 0.10
CA ASN A 20 -11.80 14.72 0.23
C ASN A 20 -12.07 14.49 1.73
N ALA A 21 -13.02 15.23 2.30
CA ALA A 21 -13.46 15.12 3.70
C ALA A 21 -14.33 13.88 3.94
N ARG A 22 -14.65 13.13 2.88
CA ARG A 22 -15.44 11.90 3.00
C ARG A 22 -14.62 10.83 3.74
N PRO A 23 -15.15 10.23 4.82
CA PRO A 23 -14.46 9.18 5.56
C PRO A 23 -14.12 8.00 4.65
N ARG A 24 -13.05 7.26 4.97
CA ARG A 24 -12.57 6.11 4.19
C ARG A 24 -12.34 4.91 5.07
N ASP A 25 -12.46 3.71 4.52
CA ASP A 25 -12.07 2.48 5.22
C ASP A 25 -10.54 2.27 5.22
N GLY A 26 -10.07 1.18 5.85
CA GLY A 26 -8.65 0.81 5.89
C GLY A 26 -8.05 0.48 4.51
N LEU A 27 -8.90 0.22 3.52
CA LEU A 27 -8.51 0.09 2.12
C LEU A 27 -8.66 1.41 1.37
N GLY A 28 -8.89 2.56 2.02
CA GLY A 28 -9.03 3.85 1.35
C GLY A 28 -10.28 4.02 0.47
N ARG A 29 -11.28 3.12 0.52
CA ARG A 29 -12.55 3.27 -0.20
C ARG A 29 -13.44 4.29 0.53
N PRO A 30 -14.17 5.17 -0.19
CA PRO A 30 -15.02 6.17 0.44
C PRO A 30 -16.22 5.52 1.14
N LEU A 31 -16.46 5.93 2.39
CA LEU A 31 -17.58 5.52 3.24
C LEU A 31 -18.74 6.52 3.16
N PRO A 32 -19.98 6.16 3.54
CA PRO A 32 -21.08 7.12 3.72
C PRO A 32 -20.69 8.27 4.66
N TYR A 33 -21.25 9.46 4.45
CA TYR A 33 -21.06 10.58 5.39
C TYR A 33 -21.61 10.20 6.77
N GLY A 34 -20.90 10.61 7.83
CA GLY A 34 -21.23 10.25 9.22
C GLY A 34 -20.74 8.87 9.67
N ALA A 35 -20.23 8.03 8.77
CA ALA A 35 -19.53 6.81 9.15
C ALA A 35 -18.15 7.16 9.73
N GLU A 36 -17.72 6.41 10.75
CA GLU A 36 -16.35 6.50 11.26
C GLU A 36 -15.39 5.93 10.21
N GLY A 37 -14.46 6.79 9.75
CA GLY A 37 -13.42 6.41 8.80
C GLY A 37 -12.08 6.23 9.50
N VAL A 38 -11.17 5.55 8.83
CA VAL A 38 -9.78 5.46 9.22
C VAL A 38 -9.09 6.78 8.87
N ALA A 39 -8.42 7.38 9.86
CA ALA A 39 -7.62 8.58 9.65
C ALA A 39 -6.55 8.33 8.58
N ARG A 40 -6.30 9.35 7.74
CA ARG A 40 -5.16 9.33 6.82
C ARG A 40 -3.87 9.33 7.63
N GLN A 41 -2.85 8.62 7.13
CA GLN A 41 -1.52 8.76 7.71
C GLN A 41 -1.01 10.19 7.45
N PRO A 42 -0.19 10.74 8.37
CA PRO A 42 0.54 11.96 8.07
C PRO A 42 1.50 11.69 6.90
N GLU A 43 1.46 12.55 5.89
CA GLU A 43 2.31 12.46 4.70
C GLU A 43 3.71 13.04 4.98
N GLY A 44 4.75 12.47 4.37
CA GLY A 44 6.11 13.01 4.43
C GLY A 44 6.81 12.79 5.76
N VAL A 45 6.41 11.78 6.53
CA VAL A 45 7.05 11.48 7.81
C VAL A 45 8.30 10.66 7.59
N VAL A 46 9.45 11.28 7.85
CA VAL A 46 10.76 10.62 7.81
C VAL A 46 10.90 9.70 9.03
N ARG A 47 11.22 8.43 8.78
CA ARG A 47 11.43 7.39 9.80
C ARG A 47 12.76 6.69 9.55
N ALA A 48 13.37 6.12 10.58
CA ALA A 48 14.47 5.19 10.36
C ALA A 48 13.96 3.95 9.60
N PRO A 49 14.83 3.24 8.86
CA PRO A 49 14.45 2.01 8.15
C PRO A 49 13.74 0.98 9.03
N GLU A 50 14.25 0.76 10.25
CA GLU A 50 13.69 -0.24 11.15
C GLU A 50 12.30 0.15 11.66
N GLU A 51 12.08 1.44 11.91
CA GLU A 51 10.80 2.01 12.32
C GLU A 51 9.78 1.97 11.17
N THR A 52 10.23 2.25 9.94
CA THR A 52 9.43 2.12 8.71
C THR A 52 8.87 0.70 8.59
N VAL A 53 9.72 -0.31 8.78
CA VAL A 53 9.30 -1.71 8.71
C VAL A 53 8.32 -2.08 9.83
N THR A 54 8.59 -1.64 11.06
CA THR A 54 7.70 -1.91 12.21
C THR A 54 6.31 -1.27 12.00
N GLU A 55 6.27 0.00 11.60
CA GLU A 55 5.01 0.71 11.32
C GLU A 55 4.24 0.04 10.16
N ALA A 56 4.93 -0.29 9.07
CA ALA A 56 4.30 -0.94 7.94
C ALA A 56 3.75 -2.33 8.31
N GLN A 57 4.45 -3.12 9.12
CA GLN A 57 3.94 -4.41 9.60
C GLN A 57 2.67 -4.24 10.43
N ALA A 58 2.65 -3.28 11.37
CA ALA A 58 1.47 -3.03 12.21
C ALA A 58 0.24 -2.64 11.36
N LEU A 59 0.44 -1.87 10.30
CA LEU A 59 -0.62 -1.49 9.37
C LEU A 59 -1.09 -2.68 8.51
N LEU A 60 -0.16 -3.51 8.03
CA LEU A 60 -0.49 -4.72 7.29
C LEU A 60 -1.32 -5.69 8.15
N ASP A 61 -0.91 -5.91 9.40
CA ASP A 61 -1.62 -6.75 10.37
C ASP A 61 -3.03 -6.23 10.67
N ALA A 62 -3.20 -4.90 10.69
CA ALA A 62 -4.50 -4.24 10.85
C ALA A 62 -5.36 -4.23 9.58
N GLY A 63 -4.94 -4.89 8.49
CA GLY A 63 -5.66 -4.90 7.21
C GLY A 63 -5.66 -3.54 6.50
N ARG A 64 -4.62 -2.73 6.73
CA ARG A 64 -4.43 -1.39 6.16
C ARG A 64 -3.26 -1.32 5.18
N PRO A 65 -3.26 -2.13 4.10
CA PRO A 65 -2.15 -2.17 3.15
C PRO A 65 -1.99 -0.87 2.35
N PHE A 66 -3.03 -0.05 2.23
CA PHE A 66 -2.90 1.26 1.59
C PHE A 66 -2.07 2.22 2.45
N HIS A 67 -2.29 2.23 3.77
CA HIS A 67 -1.48 3.02 4.69
C HIS A 67 -0.05 2.48 4.78
N ALA A 68 0.15 1.16 4.72
CA ALA A 68 1.49 0.59 4.65
C ALA A 68 2.23 1.00 3.35
N HIS A 69 1.52 1.09 2.23
CA HIS A 69 2.06 1.65 0.99
C HIS A 69 2.54 3.09 1.17
N GLU A 70 1.77 3.95 1.83
CA GLU A 70 2.15 5.34 2.12
C GLU A 70 3.45 5.40 2.94
N VAL A 71 3.59 4.54 3.96
CA VAL A 71 4.81 4.46 4.79
C VAL A 71 6.05 4.08 3.96
N PHE A 72 5.92 3.10 3.06
CA PHE A 72 7.02 2.73 2.16
C PHE A 72 7.29 3.79 1.09
N GLU A 73 6.26 4.50 0.63
CA GLU A 73 6.42 5.58 -0.34
C GLU A 73 7.17 6.77 0.27
N ASP A 74 6.88 7.14 1.52
CA ASP A 74 7.63 8.14 2.26
C ASP A 74 9.11 7.74 2.34
N ALA A 75 9.41 6.51 2.77
CA ALA A 75 10.78 6.00 2.82
C ALA A 75 11.47 5.99 1.44
N TRP A 76 10.74 5.69 0.36
CA TRP A 76 11.27 5.77 -1.00
C TRP A 76 11.62 7.20 -1.42
N LYS A 77 10.81 8.19 -1.01
CA LYS A 77 10.99 9.60 -1.39
C LYS A 77 12.04 10.33 -0.55
N SER A 78 12.19 9.96 0.73
CA SER A 78 13.09 10.64 1.67
C SER A 78 14.36 9.86 2.00
N GLY A 79 14.41 8.56 1.73
CA GLY A 79 15.53 7.70 2.06
C GLY A 79 16.74 7.83 1.12
N PRO A 80 17.88 7.21 1.48
CA PRO A 80 19.09 7.23 0.66
C PRO A 80 18.89 6.50 -0.66
N ASP A 81 19.62 6.93 -1.71
CA ASP A 81 19.44 6.43 -3.07
C ASP A 81 19.63 4.91 -3.20
N GLU A 82 20.53 4.33 -2.41
CA GLU A 82 20.81 2.89 -2.39
C GLU A 82 19.61 2.04 -1.94
N GLU A 83 18.71 2.59 -1.13
CA GLU A 83 17.52 1.90 -0.61
C GLU A 83 16.28 2.15 -1.45
N ARG A 84 16.29 3.11 -2.38
CA ARG A 84 15.10 3.50 -3.15
C ARG A 84 14.45 2.35 -3.89
N GLY A 85 15.26 1.42 -4.41
CA GLY A 85 14.78 0.21 -5.08
C GLY A 85 13.97 -0.69 -4.14
N LEU A 86 14.47 -0.91 -2.92
CA LEU A 86 13.81 -1.69 -1.87
C LEU A 86 12.47 -1.06 -1.48
N TRP A 87 12.47 0.22 -1.09
CA TRP A 87 11.27 0.91 -0.62
C TRP A 87 10.18 0.98 -1.69
N ARG A 88 10.57 1.24 -2.95
CA ARG A 88 9.65 1.23 -4.08
C ARG A 88 9.01 -0.15 -4.30
N ALA A 89 9.79 -1.23 -4.19
CA ALA A 89 9.28 -2.58 -4.37
C ALA A 89 8.30 -2.96 -3.25
N LEU A 90 8.60 -2.64 -1.99
CA LEU A 90 7.71 -2.84 -0.85
C LEU A 90 6.41 -2.02 -0.98
N ALA A 91 6.51 -0.76 -1.42
CA ALA A 91 5.34 0.06 -1.71
C ALA A 91 4.45 -0.58 -2.80
N GLN A 92 5.04 -1.22 -3.81
CA GLN A 92 4.30 -1.94 -4.86
C GLN A 92 3.59 -3.19 -4.32
N LEU A 93 4.23 -3.94 -3.43
CA LEU A 93 3.61 -5.09 -2.79
C LEU A 93 2.37 -4.69 -1.97
N ALA A 94 2.51 -3.66 -1.12
CA ALA A 94 1.42 -3.17 -0.27
C ALA A 94 0.24 -2.63 -1.09
N VAL A 95 0.50 -1.83 -2.13
CA VAL A 95 -0.58 -1.34 -3.01
C VAL A 95 -1.15 -2.46 -3.90
N GLY A 96 -0.35 -3.47 -4.27
CA GLY A 96 -0.82 -4.68 -4.93
C GLY A 96 -1.84 -5.44 -4.10
N LEU A 97 -1.55 -5.68 -2.82
CA LEU A 97 -2.50 -6.25 -1.86
C LEU A 97 -3.76 -5.40 -1.72
N THR A 98 -3.61 -4.07 -1.67
CA THR A 98 -4.75 -3.13 -1.64
C THR A 98 -5.66 -3.30 -2.87
N HIS A 99 -5.08 -3.37 -4.07
CA HIS A 99 -5.84 -3.55 -5.30
C HIS A 99 -6.55 -4.91 -5.34
N SER A 100 -5.85 -5.97 -4.95
CA SER A 100 -6.44 -7.31 -4.84
C SER A 100 -7.62 -7.32 -3.88
N ALA A 101 -7.47 -6.75 -2.68
CA ALA A 101 -8.52 -6.68 -1.66
C ALA A 101 -9.70 -5.75 -2.02
N ARG A 102 -9.52 -4.88 -3.03
CA ARG A 102 -10.59 -4.06 -3.62
C ARG A 102 -11.28 -4.74 -4.81
N GLY A 103 -10.89 -5.97 -5.16
CA GLY A 103 -11.42 -6.72 -6.30
C GLY A 103 -10.82 -6.33 -7.66
N ASN A 104 -9.75 -5.51 -7.69
CA ASN A 104 -8.98 -5.28 -8.90
C ASN A 104 -7.93 -6.37 -9.05
N THR A 105 -8.37 -7.55 -9.46
CA THR A 105 -7.59 -8.78 -9.59
C THR A 105 -6.37 -8.60 -10.49
N ALA A 106 -6.57 -8.21 -11.74
CA ALA A 106 -5.48 -8.07 -12.72
C ALA A 106 -4.47 -6.99 -12.32
N GLY A 107 -4.95 -5.84 -11.81
CA GLY A 107 -4.07 -4.77 -11.35
C GLY A 107 -3.28 -5.16 -10.11
N GLY A 108 -3.94 -5.80 -9.14
CA GLY A 108 -3.31 -6.27 -7.90
C GLY A 108 -2.22 -7.32 -8.15
N ALA A 109 -2.53 -8.35 -8.93
CA ALA A 109 -1.58 -9.40 -9.30
C ALA A 109 -0.36 -8.84 -10.04
N ARG A 110 -0.57 -7.92 -10.99
CA ARG A 110 0.52 -7.25 -11.71
C ARG A 110 1.44 -6.47 -10.78
N LEU A 111 0.90 -5.75 -9.79
CA LEU A 111 1.69 -4.97 -8.84
C LEU A 111 2.45 -5.86 -7.86
N LEU A 112 1.83 -6.95 -7.38
CA LEU A 112 2.48 -7.96 -6.56
C LEU A 112 3.70 -8.58 -7.27
N ARG A 113 3.51 -9.06 -8.50
CA ARG A 113 4.61 -9.64 -9.30
C ARG A 113 5.73 -8.63 -9.57
N ARG A 114 5.37 -7.38 -9.87
CA ARG A 114 6.35 -6.32 -10.10
C ARG A 114 7.16 -5.99 -8.85
N GLY A 115 6.51 -5.90 -7.69
CA GLY A 115 7.18 -5.68 -6.42
C GLY A 115 8.14 -6.83 -6.10
N ALA A 116 7.69 -8.07 -6.29
CA ALA A 116 8.50 -9.27 -6.11
C ALA A 116 9.78 -9.26 -6.97
N THR A 117 9.65 -9.00 -8.29
CA THR A 117 10.79 -8.81 -9.20
C THR A 117 11.72 -7.68 -8.73
N GLY A 118 11.16 -6.60 -8.19
CA GLY A 118 11.93 -5.48 -7.65
C GLY A 118 12.76 -5.85 -6.42
N LEU A 119 12.21 -6.65 -5.50
CA LEU A 119 12.94 -7.14 -4.32
C LEU A 119 14.10 -8.04 -4.74
N THR A 120 13.86 -9.01 -5.63
CA THR A 120 14.89 -9.92 -6.14
C THR A 120 16.03 -9.16 -6.81
N ALA A 121 15.71 -8.24 -7.72
CA ALA A 121 16.73 -7.44 -8.40
C ALA A 121 17.54 -6.55 -7.44
N TRP A 122 16.89 -5.99 -6.41
CA TRP A 122 17.59 -5.18 -5.40
C TRP A 122 18.51 -6.04 -4.52
N ALA A 123 18.06 -7.22 -4.10
CA ALA A 123 18.85 -8.15 -3.30
C ALA A 123 20.09 -8.63 -4.07
N GLU A 124 19.93 -8.97 -5.36
CA GLU A 124 21.03 -9.37 -6.24
C GLU A 124 22.05 -8.23 -6.44
N ALA A 125 21.57 -7.00 -6.69
CA ALA A 125 22.44 -5.85 -6.92
C ALA A 125 23.23 -5.42 -5.69
N THR A 126 22.67 -5.60 -4.49
CA THR A 126 23.28 -5.14 -3.23
C THR A 126 23.97 -6.24 -2.44
N GLY A 127 23.70 -7.51 -2.75
CA GLY A 127 24.14 -8.65 -1.94
C GLY A 127 23.50 -8.72 -0.55
N ARG A 128 22.36 -8.03 -0.35
CA ARG A 128 21.66 -7.93 0.95
C ARG A 128 20.30 -8.63 0.88
N PRO A 129 20.20 -9.94 1.18
CA PRO A 129 18.91 -10.65 1.15
C PRO A 129 18.01 -10.31 2.35
N THR A 130 18.56 -9.75 3.43
CA THR A 130 17.83 -9.47 4.68
C THR A 130 18.00 -8.03 5.21
N PRO A 131 17.77 -6.98 4.40
CA PRO A 131 17.96 -5.59 4.83
C PRO A 131 16.99 -5.23 5.94
N PHE A 132 17.48 -4.60 7.01
CA PHE A 132 16.65 -4.14 8.14
C PHE A 132 15.82 -5.26 8.78
N GLY A 133 16.29 -6.52 8.68
CA GLY A 133 15.61 -7.72 9.15
C GLY A 133 14.48 -8.22 8.25
N ILE A 134 14.24 -7.58 7.09
CA ILE A 134 13.20 -7.96 6.15
C ILE A 134 13.60 -9.24 5.41
N ASP A 135 12.77 -10.28 5.38
CA ASP A 135 13.05 -11.48 4.58
C ASP A 135 12.54 -11.32 3.13
N LEU A 136 13.42 -10.89 2.24
CA LEU A 136 13.07 -10.62 0.83
C LEU A 136 12.65 -11.88 0.07
N THR A 137 13.23 -13.03 0.40
CA THR A 137 12.90 -14.31 -0.24
C THR A 137 11.48 -14.74 0.14
N SER A 138 11.14 -14.67 1.42
CA SER A 138 9.79 -14.97 1.88
C SER A 138 8.74 -14.03 1.29
N LEU A 139 9.08 -12.75 1.11
CA LEU A 139 8.18 -11.77 0.48
C LEU A 139 7.99 -12.03 -1.02
N ASP A 140 9.02 -12.44 -1.76
CA ASP A 140 8.90 -12.83 -3.16
C ASP A 140 7.96 -14.04 -3.33
N VAL A 141 8.16 -15.08 -2.51
CA VAL A 141 7.29 -16.27 -2.49
C VAL A 141 5.85 -15.90 -2.13
N TRP A 142 5.65 -15.07 -1.10
CA TRP A 142 4.32 -14.60 -0.73
C TRP A 142 3.65 -13.83 -1.87
N ALA A 143 4.35 -12.88 -2.48
CA ALA A 143 3.78 -12.00 -3.50
C ALA A 143 3.39 -12.78 -4.77
N THR A 144 4.25 -13.69 -5.22
CA THR A 144 3.99 -14.53 -6.40
C THR A 144 2.85 -15.52 -6.14
N THR A 145 2.80 -16.11 -4.94
CA THR A 145 1.72 -17.02 -4.53
C THR A 145 0.38 -16.28 -4.45
N LEU A 146 0.34 -15.10 -3.84
CA LEU A 146 -0.89 -14.31 -3.74
C LEU A 146 -1.35 -13.83 -5.12
N ALA A 147 -0.44 -13.37 -5.98
CA ALA A 147 -0.78 -12.96 -7.34
C ALA A 147 -1.45 -14.10 -8.11
N GLN A 148 -0.91 -15.32 -8.03
CA GLN A 148 -1.49 -16.51 -8.65
C GLN A 148 -2.89 -16.81 -8.11
N LYS A 149 -3.04 -16.86 -6.77
CA LYS A 149 -4.35 -17.11 -6.13
C LYS A 149 -5.42 -16.11 -6.56
N VAL A 150 -5.04 -14.83 -6.65
CA VAL A 150 -5.95 -13.75 -7.06
C VAL A 150 -6.38 -13.97 -8.51
N GLU A 151 -5.46 -14.29 -9.42
CA GLU A 151 -5.74 -14.56 -10.83
C GLU A 151 -6.60 -15.83 -11.05
N ASP A 152 -6.48 -16.83 -10.18
CA ASP A 152 -7.25 -18.09 -10.24
C ASP A 152 -8.72 -17.95 -9.78
N HIS A 153 -9.25 -16.72 -9.79
CA HIS A 153 -10.65 -16.39 -9.48
C HIS A 153 -11.06 -16.77 -8.05
N ALA A 154 -10.10 -16.76 -7.13
CA ALA A 154 -10.38 -16.83 -5.70
C ALA A 154 -11.29 -15.66 -5.28
N PRO A 155 -12.06 -15.80 -4.17
CA PRO A 155 -12.71 -14.67 -3.55
C PRO A 155 -11.70 -13.54 -3.30
N THR A 156 -12.18 -12.30 -3.35
CA THR A 156 -11.37 -11.12 -3.02
C THR A 156 -10.62 -11.36 -1.70
N PRO A 157 -9.28 -11.29 -1.69
CA PRO A 157 -8.52 -11.61 -0.49
C PRO A 157 -8.84 -10.60 0.60
N ASP A 158 -9.10 -11.09 1.81
CA ASP A 158 -9.09 -10.22 2.98
C ASP A 158 -7.65 -9.76 3.25
N ALA A 159 -7.48 -8.45 3.44
CA ALA A 159 -6.16 -7.84 3.49
C ALA A 159 -5.36 -8.23 4.75
N ALA A 160 -6.01 -8.34 5.91
CA ALA A 160 -5.33 -8.66 7.17
C ALA A 160 -4.86 -10.11 7.19
N THR A 161 -5.72 -11.04 6.79
CA THR A 161 -5.41 -12.48 6.72
C THR A 161 -4.40 -12.85 5.64
N ASN A 162 -4.28 -12.04 4.58
CA ASN A 162 -3.31 -12.25 3.50
C ASN A 162 -2.08 -11.33 3.62
N ALA A 163 -1.96 -10.56 4.71
CA ALA A 163 -0.80 -9.71 4.96
C ALA A 163 0.48 -10.55 5.09
N PRO A 164 1.61 -10.09 4.52
CA PRO A 164 2.88 -10.76 4.70
C PRO A 164 3.46 -10.50 6.09
N ARG A 165 4.37 -11.38 6.51
CA ARG A 165 5.34 -11.07 7.56
C ARG A 165 6.59 -10.50 6.89
N LEU A 166 6.92 -9.24 7.21
CA LEU A 166 8.10 -8.55 6.68
C LEU A 166 9.37 -9.12 7.30
N ARG A 167 9.34 -9.39 8.61
CA ARG A 167 10.43 -10.00 9.37
C ARG A 167 9.98 -11.39 9.88
N PRO A 168 10.90 -12.36 10.00
CA PRO A 168 10.61 -13.68 10.55
C PRO A 168 10.20 -13.65 12.03
#